data_AF-M6D740-F1
#
_entry.id   AF-M6D740-F1
#
_cell.length_a   1.000
_cell.length_b   1.000
_cell.length_c   1.000
_cell.angle_alpha   90.00
_cell.angle_beta   90.00
_cell.angle_gamma   90.00
#
_symmetry.space_group_name_H-M   'P 1'
#
loop_
_entity.id
_entity.type
_entity.pdbx_description
1 polymer ?
#
loop_
_entity_poly.entity_id
_entity_poly.type
_entity_poly.pdbx_seq_one_letter_code
_entity_poly.pdbx_strand_id
1 'polypeptide(L)'
;MESIEYTNLVSERPFANLYLKIGKVIGFELVLDSGEKAYRLILDFGEEAGIRKSSEPILALGEEKDFLGKQTLCVMDYPSAHIARMRAQALFLGFMEDEEEFSESDAISFVQLAC
;
A
#
# COMPACT_ATOMS: atom_id res chain seq x y z
N MET A 1 2.96 -30.44 14.91
CA MET A 1 2.55 -29.18 14.28
C MET A 1 2.28 -28.23 15.43
N GLU A 2 3.29 -27.45 15.81
CA GLU A 2 3.15 -26.51 16.92
C GLU A 2 2.13 -25.44 16.51
N SER A 3 1.09 -25.28 17.31
CA SER A 3 0.10 -24.22 17.12
C SER A 3 0.81 -22.89 17.36
N ILE A 4 1.02 -22.11 16.30
CA ILE A 4 1.40 -20.71 16.45
C ILE A 4 0.29 -20.04 17.28
N GLU A 5 0.60 -19.66 18.51
CA GLU A 5 -0.33 -18.91 19.33
C GLU A 5 -0.48 -17.50 18.74
N TYR A 6 -1.63 -17.26 18.10
CA TYR A 6 -1.99 -15.93 17.61
C TYR A 6 -2.27 -15.01 18.80
N THR A 7 -1.25 -14.29 19.26
CA THR A 7 -1.31 -13.49 20.49
C THR A 7 -1.88 -12.08 20.30
N ASN A 8 -2.17 -11.65 19.07
CA ASN A 8 -2.70 -10.32 18.74
C ASN A 8 -3.82 -10.39 17.70
N LEU A 9 -4.94 -11.03 18.06
CA LEU A 9 -6.10 -11.17 17.17
C LEU A 9 -6.91 -9.87 17.09
N VAL A 10 -7.17 -9.42 15.86
CA VAL A 10 -8.13 -8.36 15.57
C VAL A 10 -9.46 -9.03 15.22
N SER A 11 -10.55 -8.62 15.88
CA SER A 11 -11.89 -9.14 15.53
C SER A 11 -12.41 -8.51 14.24
N GLU A 12 -13.40 -9.16 13.61
CA GLU A 12 -14.00 -8.73 12.34
C GLU A 12 -14.47 -7.26 12.38
N ARG A 13 -15.12 -6.84 13.47
CA ARG A 13 -15.68 -5.49 13.59
C ARG A 13 -14.61 -4.38 13.50
N PRO A 14 -13.52 -4.40 14.31
CA PRO A 14 -12.40 -3.49 14.11
C PRO A 14 -11.81 -3.50 12.71
N PHE A 15 -11.69 -4.68 12.07
CA PHE A 15 -11.17 -4.76 10.71
C PHE A 15 -12.12 -4.13 9.69
N ALA A 16 -13.43 -4.37 9.79
CA ALA A 16 -14.46 -3.80 8.94
C ALA A 16 -14.55 -2.26 9.02
N ASN A 17 -14.01 -1.65 10.09
CA ASN A 17 -13.94 -0.20 10.24
C ASN A 17 -12.77 0.43 9.44
N LEU A 18 -11.87 -0.37 8.87
CA LEU A 18 -10.80 0.17 8.02
C LEU A 18 -11.42 0.73 6.73
N TYR A 19 -11.17 2.01 6.49
CA TYR A 19 -11.60 2.64 5.24
C TYR A 19 -10.63 2.27 4.11
N LEU A 20 -10.92 1.18 3.41
CA LEU A 20 -10.11 0.67 2.30
C LEU A 20 -10.64 1.18 0.96
N LYS A 21 -9.73 1.64 0.09
CA LYS A 21 -10.06 2.05 -1.30
C LYS A 21 -9.01 1.58 -2.28
N ILE A 22 -9.45 1.26 -3.50
CA ILE A 22 -8.56 1.04 -4.64
C ILE A 22 -8.25 2.40 -5.26
N GLY A 23 -6.96 2.70 -5.38
CA GLY A 23 -6.46 3.90 -6.06
C GLY A 23 -5.63 3.54 -7.30
N LYS A 24 -5.50 4.49 -8.22
CA LYS A 24 -4.65 4.37 -9.41
C LYS A 24 -3.40 5.22 -9.24
N VAL A 25 -2.24 4.66 -9.58
CA VAL A 25 -1.00 5.42 -9.58
C VAL A 25 -0.96 6.37 -10.78
N ILE A 26 -0.83 7.67 -10.51
CA ILE A 26 -0.83 8.72 -11.53
C ILE A 26 0.47 9.54 -11.57
N GLY A 27 1.40 9.32 -10.63
CA GLY A 27 2.67 10.02 -10.59
C GLY A 27 3.58 9.64 -9.43
N PHE A 28 4.81 10.17 -9.47
CA PHE A 28 5.89 9.85 -8.54
C PHE A 28 6.69 11.11 -8.19
N GLU A 29 7.21 11.16 -6.96
CA GLU A 29 8.28 12.07 -6.58
C GLU A 29 9.38 11.26 -5.88
N LEU A 30 10.64 11.38 -6.29
CA LEU A 30 11.75 10.79 -5.56
C LEU A 30 12.01 11.60 -4.29
N VAL A 31 11.98 10.95 -3.13
CA VAL A 31 12.12 11.60 -1.82
C VAL A 31 13.15 10.89 -0.95
N LEU A 32 13.63 11.62 0.06
CA LEU A 32 14.36 11.01 1.18
C LEU A 32 13.40 10.88 2.36
N ASP A 33 13.09 9.65 2.73
CA ASP A 33 12.25 9.31 3.86
C ASP A 33 13.09 8.63 4.93
N SER A 34 13.14 9.24 6.12
CA SER A 34 13.89 8.72 7.27
C SER A 34 15.38 8.41 6.98
N GLY A 35 15.95 9.07 5.96
CA GLY A 35 17.35 8.90 5.54
C GLY A 35 17.55 8.01 4.33
N GLU A 36 16.51 7.29 3.88
CA GLU A 36 16.55 6.37 2.75
C GLU A 36 15.79 6.93 1.55
N LYS A 37 16.16 6.51 0.34
CA LYS A 37 15.42 6.90 -0.87
C LYS A 37 14.11 6.14 -0.92
N ALA A 38 13.01 6.85 -1.13
CA ALA A 38 11.68 6.29 -1.32
C ALA A 38 10.99 6.96 -2.50
N TYR A 39 10.02 6.26 -3.09
CA TYR A 39 9.08 6.89 -4.01
C TYR A 39 7.92 7.43 -3.22
N ARG A 40 7.58 8.69 -3.45
CA ARG A 40 6.28 9.22 -3.06
C ARG A 40 5.31 9.03 -4.22
N LEU A 41 4.40 8.09 -4.05
CA LEU A 41 3.31 7.79 -4.97
C LEU A 41 2.27 8.91 -4.93
N ILE A 42 1.78 9.30 -6.11
CA ILE A 42 0.59 10.12 -6.28
C ILE A 42 -0.53 9.19 -6.76
N LEU A 43 -1.57 9.06 -5.96
CA LEU A 43 -2.64 8.09 -6.13
C LEU A 43 -3.97 8.81 -6.32
N ASP A 44 -4.70 8.44 -7.37
CA ASP A 44 -6.06 8.93 -7.65
C ASP A 44 -7.09 7.89 -7.19
N PHE A 45 -7.99 8.29 -6.29
CA PHE A 45 -9.06 7.47 -5.74
C PHE A 45 -10.46 7.88 -6.28
N GLY A 46 -10.52 8.66 -7.36
CA GLY A 46 -11.75 9.16 -7.95
C GLY A 46 -12.34 10.37 -7.21
N GLU A 47 -13.49 10.85 -7.67
CA GLU A 47 -14.08 12.13 -7.22
C GLU A 47 -14.35 12.20 -5.72
N GLU A 48 -14.80 11.10 -5.09
CA GLU A 48 -15.17 11.08 -3.68
C GLU A 48 -13.97 11.17 -2.73
N ALA A 49 -12.85 10.52 -3.08
CA ALA A 49 -11.69 10.37 -2.20
C ALA A 49 -10.49 11.22 -2.62
N GLY A 50 -10.49 11.69 -3.86
CA GLY A 50 -9.52 12.61 -4.46
C GLY A 50 -8.13 12.01 -4.63
N ILE A 51 -7.15 12.90 -4.79
CA ILE A 51 -5.74 12.54 -4.94
C ILE A 51 -5.06 12.52 -3.57
N ARG A 52 -4.30 11.46 -3.29
CA ARG A 52 -3.51 11.28 -2.06
C ARG A 52 -2.06 10.94 -2.37
N LYS A 53 -1.21 11.04 -1.36
CA LYS A 53 0.20 10.66 -1.44
C LYS A 53 0.56 9.60 -0.40
N SER A 54 1.39 8.65 -0.82
CA SER A 54 2.00 7.62 0.02
C SER A 54 3.51 7.59 -0.21
N SER A 55 4.32 7.40 0.82
CA SER A 55 5.79 7.25 0.69
C SER A 55 6.13 5.79 0.85
N GLU A 56 6.67 5.17 -0.20
CA GLU A 56 6.93 3.74 -0.24
C GLU A 56 8.38 3.45 -0.70
N PRO A 57 9.14 2.59 0.01
CA PRO A 57 10.51 2.24 -0.34
C PRO A 57 10.58 1.19 -1.47
N ILE A 58 9.79 1.37 -2.54
CA ILE A 58 9.65 0.38 -3.62
C ILE A 58 10.66 0.56 -4.77
N LEU A 59 11.74 1.33 -4.57
CA LEU A 59 12.74 1.58 -5.62
C LEU A 59 13.40 0.30 -6.13
N ALA A 60 13.54 -0.70 -5.26
CA ALA A 60 14.12 -2.00 -5.63
C ALA A 60 13.17 -2.84 -6.51
N LEU A 61 11.86 -2.53 -6.50
CA LEU A 61 10.85 -3.31 -7.21
C LEU A 61 10.71 -2.93 -8.69
N GLY A 62 11.17 -1.74 -9.10
CA GLY A 62 11.07 -1.30 -10.49
C GLY A 62 11.22 0.20 -10.70
N GLU A 63 11.02 0.62 -11.95
CA GLU A 63 11.03 2.03 -12.36
C GLU A 63 9.60 2.61 -12.35
N GLU A 64 9.47 3.95 -12.31
CA GLU A 64 8.18 4.65 -12.27
C GLU A 64 7.20 4.17 -13.36
N LYS A 65 7.72 3.88 -14.56
CA LYS A 65 6.93 3.42 -15.72
C LYS A 65 6.25 2.06 -15.48
N ASP A 66 6.82 1.22 -14.62
CA ASP A 66 6.33 -0.13 -14.34
C ASP A 66 5.09 -0.07 -13.43
N PHE A 67 4.98 1.00 -12.66
CA PHE A 67 3.92 1.25 -11.69
C PHE A 67 2.85 2.24 -12.17
N LEU A 68 3.18 3.14 -13.10
CA LEU A 68 2.23 4.12 -13.64
C LEU A 68 0.97 3.44 -14.20
N GLY A 69 -0.19 3.94 -13.78
CA GLY A 69 -1.48 3.41 -14.21
C GLY A 69 -1.92 2.12 -13.53
N LYS A 70 -1.08 1.49 -12.71
CA LYS A 70 -1.46 0.34 -11.89
C LYS A 70 -2.43 0.75 -10.79
N GLN A 71 -3.24 -0.21 -10.36
CA GLN A 71 -4.14 -0.05 -9.22
C GLN A 71 -3.53 -0.65 -7.97
N THR A 72 -3.79 -0.06 -6.81
CA THR A 72 -3.36 -0.54 -5.50
C THR A 72 -4.46 -0.36 -4.47
N LEU A 73 -4.47 -1.21 -3.44
CA LEU A 73 -5.35 -1.10 -2.29
C LEU A 73 -4.66 -0.25 -1.22
N CYS A 74 -5.40 0.69 -0.64
CA CYS A 74 -4.87 1.51 0.45
C CYS A 74 -5.86 1.65 1.60
N VAL A 75 -5.32 1.76 2.82
CA VAL A 75 -6.06 2.26 3.99
C VAL A 75 -6.05 3.78 3.97
N MET A 76 -7.23 4.39 3.96
CA MET A 76 -7.41 5.83 3.76
C MET A 76 -7.51 6.61 5.08
N ASP A 77 -8.06 5.99 6.13
CA ASP A 77 -8.34 6.65 7.42
C ASP A 77 -7.29 6.28 8.48
N TYR A 78 -6.02 6.49 8.13
CA TYR A 78 -4.90 6.21 9.02
C TYR A 78 -4.56 7.46 9.85
N PRO A 79 -4.46 7.38 11.19
CA PRO A 79 -4.00 8.49 12.02
C PRO A 79 -2.56 8.79 11.62
N SER A 80 -2.38 9.86 10.84
CA SER A 80 -1.13 10.19 10.17
C SER A 80 0.09 9.93 11.04
N ALA A 81 0.85 8.87 10.74
CA ALA A 81 2.20 8.76 11.26
C ALA A 81 2.98 9.94 10.66
N HIS A 82 3.67 10.70 11.50
CA HIS A 82 4.62 11.70 11.03
C HIS A 82 5.81 10.97 10.41
N ILE A 83 5.70 10.63 9.14
CA ILE A 83 6.79 10.03 8.37
C ILE A 83 7.43 11.16 7.55
N ALA A 84 8.66 11.53 7.90
CA ALA A 84 9.52 12.49 7.19
C ALA A 84 8.84 13.75 6.60
N ARG A 85 8.43 14.69 7.46
CA ARG A 85 7.92 16.04 7.12
C ARG A 85 6.70 16.09 6.19
N MET A 86 6.09 14.94 5.87
CA MET A 86 4.87 14.90 5.08
C MET A 86 3.85 13.97 5.73
N ARG A 87 2.58 14.37 5.63
CA ARG A 87 1.46 13.57 6.08
C ARG A 87 1.23 12.48 5.03
N ALA A 88 1.59 11.22 5.28
CA ALA A 88 1.08 10.11 4.48
C ALA A 88 -0.46 10.13 4.59
N GLN A 89 -1.14 10.14 3.45
CA GLN A 89 -2.60 10.31 3.40
C GLN A 89 -3.33 9.02 2.96
N ALA A 90 -2.55 7.97 2.71
CA ALA A 90 -2.97 6.62 2.42
C ALA A 90 -1.84 5.69 2.90
N LEU A 91 -2.17 4.48 3.34
CA LEU A 91 -1.20 3.42 3.61
C LEU A 91 -1.31 2.39 2.48
N PHE A 92 -0.25 2.26 1.69
CA PHE A 92 -0.14 1.27 0.61
C PHE A 92 -0.11 -0.15 1.18
N LEU A 93 -0.84 -1.07 0.56
CA LEU A 93 -0.79 -2.49 0.91
C LEU A 93 -0.12 -3.27 -0.22
N GLY A 94 0.81 -4.15 0.16
CA GLY A 94 1.55 -5.01 -0.77
C GLY A 94 2.01 -6.30 -0.10
N PHE A 95 2.56 -7.21 -0.91
CA PHE A 95 3.21 -8.42 -0.44
C PHE A 95 4.70 -8.15 -0.29
N MET A 96 5.30 -8.64 0.79
CA MET A 96 6.74 -8.66 0.98
C MET A 96 7.22 -10.07 0.65
N GLU A 97 8.13 -10.21 -0.32
CA GLU A 97 8.75 -11.49 -0.69
C GLU A 97 9.88 -11.88 0.29
N ASP A 98 9.62 -11.83 1.60
CA ASP A 98 10.60 -12.24 2.61
C ASP A 98 10.54 -13.76 2.92
N GLU A 99 9.51 -14.46 2.42
CA GLU A 99 9.36 -15.91 2.60
C GLU A 99 9.33 -16.59 1.23
N GLU A 100 10.28 -17.50 0.97
CA GLU A 100 10.43 -18.30 -0.27
C GLU A 100 9.20 -19.17 -0.63
N GLU A 101 8.11 -19.06 0.13
CA GLU A 101 6.90 -19.89 0.00
C GLU A 101 5.91 -19.35 -1.06
N PHE A 102 5.92 -18.05 -1.35
CA PHE A 102 5.00 -17.42 -2.30
C PHE A 102 5.70 -16.40 -3.20
N SER A 103 5.38 -16.40 -4.49
CA SER A 103 5.90 -15.50 -5.51
C SER A 103 4.83 -14.52 -6.02
N GLU A 104 5.22 -13.46 -6.73
CA GLU A 104 4.27 -12.60 -7.48
C GLU A 104 3.29 -13.42 -8.34
N SER A 105 3.74 -14.56 -8.90
CA SER A 105 2.89 -15.42 -9.74
C SER A 105 1.80 -16.17 -8.99
N ASP A 106 1.91 -16.27 -7.67
CA ASP A 106 0.90 -16.86 -6.79
C ASP A 106 -0.18 -15.86 -6.38
N ALA A 107 0.05 -14.56 -6.63
CA ALA A 107 -0.88 -13.50 -6.24
C ALA A 107 -2.13 -13.44 -7.13
N ILE A 108 -3.30 -13.41 -6.51
CA ILE A 108 -4.56 -13.10 -7.21
C ILE A 108 -4.66 -11.58 -7.35
N SER A 109 -4.75 -11.08 -8.58
CA SER A 109 -4.93 -9.65 -8.82
C SER A 109 -6.30 -9.18 -8.35
N PHE A 110 -6.38 -8.03 -7.67
CA PHE A 110 -7.65 -7.39 -7.32
C PHE A 110 -8.58 -7.19 -8.52
N VAL A 111 -8.01 -7.00 -9.72
CA VAL A 111 -8.76 -6.88 -10.98
C VAL A 111 -9.50 -8.19 -11.31
N GLN A 112 -8.93 -9.34 -10.99
CA GLN A 112 -9.57 -10.65 -11.22
C GLN A 112 -10.73 -10.93 -10.25
N LEU A 113 -10.75 -10.26 -9.09
CA LEU A 113 -11.82 -10.39 -8.09
C LEU A 113 -12.98 -9.42 -8.34
N ALA A 114 -12.77 -8.39 -9.16
CA ALA A 114 -13.80 -7.44 -9.58
C ALA A 114 -14.66 -8.05 -10.71
N CYS A 115 -15.48 -9.04 -10.37
CA CYS A 115 -16.56 -9.54 -11.24
C CYS A 115 -17.74 -8.56 -11.29
#